data_AF-A0A195B6Y6-F1
#
_entry.id   AF-A0A195B6Y6-F1
#
_cell.length_a   1.000
_cell.length_b   1.000
_cell.length_c   1.000
_cell.angle_alpha   90.00
_cell.angle_beta   90.00
_cell.angle_gamma   90.00
#
_symmetry.space_group_name_H-M   'P 1'
#
loop_
_entity.id
_entity.type
_entity.pdbx_description
1 polymer ?
#
loop_
_entity_poly.entity_id
_entity_poly.type
_entity_poly.pdbx_seq_one_letter_code
_entity_poly.pdbx_strand_id
1 'polypeptide(L)'
;MSTKTMVRRTKSSNLKYRGDSRFPPGIYTIHLPSTCEHTLGNRPIHLKRSSAYEGKEIGKLRDKSGTRKYLIPSKEPTVYPKIMTRKEYEDLKERSRMITKEERQTAVETAEKEKERLTKESLARKEAIRVMDMKKDREKDPRTREIEEEAKKRTMHILERAYNMRLEQEQEIQKCNRLILETKCRAIRDAQIAEKKLMGQEILEEEKRLNDMIEEERRWAIKEESRKEEEKAAERLRFAKILKEQIIENEEQRILEFEKKQEESQLINLNNIAWQQDEIEKLRNKEIENAKVRQELAEGNEQLKHFKAMEEEENRIIDLRIQTYHRLKEEREAKKEEEQRLERLKKEQEKTRIAMRTVQAHELQGIKYHTSHSAQIDEINAARVQEEVEREWRRKEKEEALKKLKAQRILQKEREKQINNKRIMQAIEIERERREFERIVRVQQAAFYKEKKELEQKQQQALIHRNEILKQVNEKERERIVERQKMFEEGLAIRAETAMRKKKLQDAMERKCQEMRENNVSDIYINEVKRMIETIQ
;
A
#
# COMPACT_ATOMS: atom_id res chain seq x y z
N MET A 1 20.16 -31.42 -16.98
CA MET A 1 21.28 -30.85 -17.76
C MET A 1 22.40 -30.42 -16.83
N SER A 2 23.63 -30.27 -17.33
CA SER A 2 24.83 -29.79 -16.60
C SER A 2 25.43 -30.74 -15.55
N THR A 3 26.06 -31.83 -16.01
CA THR A 3 26.99 -32.65 -15.22
C THR A 3 28.39 -32.02 -15.17
N LYS A 4 28.93 -31.72 -13.98
CA LYS A 4 30.31 -31.23 -13.83
C LYS A 4 31.30 -32.34 -13.49
N THR A 5 32.05 -32.80 -14.49
CA THR A 5 33.18 -33.74 -14.36
C THR A 5 34.43 -33.02 -13.83
N MET A 6 35.02 -33.50 -12.73
CA MET A 6 36.32 -33.01 -12.25
C MET A 6 37.48 -33.74 -12.94
N VAL A 7 38.30 -32.99 -13.68
CA VAL A 7 39.52 -33.50 -14.33
C VAL A 7 40.70 -33.46 -13.36
N ARG A 8 41.26 -34.63 -13.01
CA ARG A 8 42.55 -34.71 -12.31
C ARG A 8 43.68 -34.27 -13.25
N ARG A 9 44.32 -33.14 -12.96
CA ARG A 9 45.61 -32.77 -13.56
C ARG A 9 46.76 -33.48 -12.83
N THR A 10 47.50 -34.32 -13.53
CA THR A 10 48.82 -34.77 -13.10
C THR A 10 49.82 -33.60 -13.21
N LYS A 11 50.65 -33.41 -12.18
CA LYS A 11 51.84 -32.55 -12.26
C LYS A 11 53.08 -33.42 -12.16
N SER A 12 53.95 -33.32 -13.15
CA SER A 12 55.33 -33.78 -13.07
C SER A 12 56.11 -32.88 -12.12
N SER A 13 56.97 -33.47 -11.29
CA SER A 13 57.97 -32.75 -10.49
C SER A 13 59.27 -33.54 -10.53
N ASN A 14 60.35 -32.87 -10.95
CA ASN A 14 61.65 -33.50 -11.14
C ASN A 14 62.23 -33.96 -9.80
N LEU A 15 62.25 -35.28 -9.57
CA LEU A 15 62.92 -35.86 -8.40
C LEU A 15 64.43 -35.80 -8.61
N LYS A 16 65.04 -34.66 -8.28
CA LYS A 16 66.50 -34.54 -8.19
C LYS A 16 67.00 -35.58 -7.18
N TYR A 17 67.83 -36.51 -7.65
CA TYR A 17 68.45 -37.55 -6.82
C TYR A 17 69.49 -36.91 -5.89
N ARG A 18 69.04 -36.35 -4.76
CA ARG A 18 69.90 -36.10 -3.60
C ARG A 18 70.19 -37.46 -2.97
N GLY A 19 71.30 -38.06 -3.38
CA GLY A 19 71.82 -39.26 -2.77
C GLY A 19 72.42 -38.93 -1.42
N ASP A 20 71.59 -38.93 -0.36
CA ASP A 20 72.06 -38.91 1.02
C ASP A 20 72.75 -40.24 1.32
N SER A 21 74.04 -40.30 0.97
CA SER A 21 74.89 -41.47 1.20
C SER A 21 75.05 -41.69 2.70
N ARG A 22 74.37 -42.70 3.25
CA ARG A 22 74.49 -43.13 4.66
C ARG A 22 75.82 -43.80 5.01
N PHE A 23 76.86 -43.50 4.23
CA PHE A 23 78.23 -43.94 4.38
C PHE A 23 79.15 -42.74 4.08
N PRO A 24 80.19 -42.48 4.88
CA PRO A 24 81.05 -41.33 4.69
C PRO A 24 81.84 -41.43 3.37
N PRO A 25 82.09 -40.30 2.67
CA PRO A 25 82.88 -40.29 1.44
C PRO A 25 84.37 -40.49 1.74
N GLY A 26 84.79 -41.75 1.86
CA GLY A 26 86.19 -42.08 2.17
C GLY A 26 86.60 -43.55 2.02
N ILE A 27 85.70 -44.46 1.63
CA ILE A 27 86.03 -45.88 1.46
C ILE A 27 85.43 -46.42 0.15
N TYR A 28 86.29 -46.94 -0.74
CA TYR A 28 85.97 -47.57 -2.03
C TYR A 28 85.23 -46.71 -3.07
N THR A 29 85.78 -45.55 -3.42
CA THR A 29 85.52 -44.95 -4.74
C THR A 29 86.02 -45.87 -5.86
N ILE A 30 85.23 -46.07 -6.91
CA ILE A 30 85.65 -46.89 -8.07
C ILE A 30 86.35 -45.97 -9.08
N HIS A 31 87.65 -46.22 -9.30
CA HIS A 31 88.55 -45.39 -10.10
C HIS A 31 88.79 -45.98 -11.51
N LEU A 32 89.50 -45.25 -12.38
CA LEU A 32 90.04 -45.81 -13.63
C LEU A 32 91.41 -46.46 -13.36
N PRO A 33 91.84 -47.46 -14.15
CA PRO A 33 93.13 -48.13 -13.95
C PRO A 33 94.35 -47.19 -13.92
N SER A 34 94.29 -46.06 -14.63
CA SER A 34 95.33 -45.00 -14.62
C SER A 34 95.46 -44.22 -13.31
N THR A 35 94.73 -44.59 -12.26
CA THR A 35 94.74 -43.93 -10.93
C THR A 35 94.92 -44.90 -9.76
N CYS A 36 95.14 -46.20 -10.02
CA CYS A 36 95.41 -47.20 -8.97
C CYS A 36 95.97 -48.50 -9.58
N GLU A 37 97.22 -48.86 -9.24
CA GLU A 37 97.91 -50.04 -9.79
C GLU A 37 97.63 -51.34 -9.00
N HIS A 38 96.81 -51.31 -7.95
CA HIS A 38 96.54 -52.49 -7.13
C HIS A 38 95.75 -53.56 -7.91
N THR A 39 96.43 -54.68 -8.18
CA THR A 39 95.86 -55.89 -8.77
C THR A 39 95.83 -57.03 -7.75
N LEU A 40 94.91 -57.97 -7.94
CA LEU A 40 94.91 -59.26 -7.24
C LEU A 40 94.78 -60.36 -8.31
N GLY A 41 95.72 -61.30 -8.35
CA GLY A 41 95.74 -62.34 -9.40
C GLY A 41 95.79 -61.76 -10.82
N ASN A 42 96.66 -60.76 -11.05
CA ASN A 42 96.85 -60.04 -12.32
C ASN A 42 95.58 -59.37 -12.89
N ARG A 43 94.57 -59.08 -12.05
CA ARG A 43 93.35 -58.35 -12.41
C ARG A 43 93.18 -57.10 -11.53
N PRO A 44 92.81 -55.92 -12.08
CA PRO A 44 92.59 -54.70 -11.28
C PRO A 44 91.46 -54.87 -10.27
N ILE A 45 91.70 -54.48 -9.01
CA ILE A 45 90.70 -54.58 -7.93
C ILE A 45 89.62 -53.49 -8.08
N HIS A 46 89.98 -52.34 -8.64
CA HIS A 46 89.11 -51.17 -8.78
C HIS A 46 88.88 -50.79 -10.25
N LEU A 47 88.10 -51.60 -10.97
CA LEU A 47 87.80 -51.39 -12.39
C LEU A 47 86.47 -50.65 -12.59
N LYS A 48 86.50 -49.32 -12.77
CA LYS A 48 85.35 -48.56 -13.28
C LYS A 48 85.22 -48.77 -14.79
N ARG A 49 84.32 -49.67 -15.22
CA ARG A 49 83.91 -49.77 -16.63
C ARG A 49 83.09 -48.53 -17.03
N SER A 50 83.36 -48.01 -18.23
CA SER A 50 82.70 -46.83 -18.81
C SER A 50 81.21 -47.07 -19.08
N SER A 51 80.85 -48.33 -19.29
CA SER A 51 79.49 -48.77 -19.61
C SER A 51 79.25 -50.20 -19.10
N ALA A 52 78.02 -50.52 -18.70
CA ALA A 52 77.65 -51.85 -18.22
C ALA A 52 77.86 -52.97 -19.27
N TYR A 53 77.94 -52.59 -20.55
CA TYR A 53 78.13 -53.48 -21.70
C TYR A 53 79.60 -53.66 -22.13
N GLU A 54 80.53 -52.90 -21.54
CA GLU A 54 81.93 -52.87 -21.96
C GLU A 54 82.62 -54.20 -21.64
N GLY A 55 83.20 -54.87 -22.65
CA GLY A 55 83.86 -56.17 -22.49
C GLY A 55 82.93 -57.31 -22.05
N LYS A 56 81.71 -57.37 -22.60
CA LYS A 56 80.72 -58.46 -22.44
C LYS A 56 79.89 -58.62 -23.73
N GLU A 57 79.33 -59.82 -23.96
CA GLU A 57 78.46 -60.07 -25.12
C GLU A 57 77.06 -59.44 -24.95
N ILE A 58 76.49 -58.97 -26.07
CA ILE A 58 75.27 -58.15 -26.10
C ILE A 58 74.30 -58.66 -27.16
N GLY A 59 73.16 -59.19 -26.74
CA GLY A 59 72.03 -59.45 -27.62
C GLY A 59 71.29 -58.16 -28.01
N LYS A 60 70.75 -58.13 -29.23
CA LYS A 60 69.88 -57.04 -29.71
C LYS A 60 68.50 -57.61 -30.04
N LEU A 61 67.47 -57.22 -29.29
CA LEU A 61 66.08 -57.56 -29.58
C LEU A 61 65.38 -56.34 -30.20
N ARG A 62 64.56 -56.54 -31.24
CA ARG A 62 63.66 -55.49 -31.76
C ARG A 62 62.27 -55.66 -31.19
N ASP A 63 61.90 -54.76 -30.28
CA ASP A 63 60.52 -54.59 -29.83
C ASP A 63 59.81 -53.51 -30.68
N LYS A 64 58.48 -53.44 -30.57
CA LYS A 64 57.66 -52.42 -31.27
C LYS A 64 57.98 -50.96 -30.88
N SER A 65 58.80 -50.74 -29.86
CA SER A 65 59.30 -49.44 -29.40
C SER A 65 60.81 -49.21 -29.65
N GLY A 66 61.46 -50.06 -30.45
CA GLY A 66 62.88 -49.89 -30.83
C GLY A 66 63.77 -51.10 -30.50
N THR A 67 65.06 -50.98 -30.82
CA THR A 67 66.04 -52.07 -30.59
C THR A 67 66.61 -51.99 -29.18
N ARG A 68 66.19 -52.89 -28.29
CA ARG A 68 66.79 -53.04 -26.95
C ARG A 68 68.06 -53.88 -27.01
N LYS A 69 69.10 -53.41 -26.31
CA LYS A 69 70.30 -54.19 -26.00
C LYS A 69 70.08 -54.91 -24.67
N TYR A 70 70.42 -56.20 -24.59
CA TYR A 70 70.48 -56.95 -23.34
C TYR A 70 71.83 -57.67 -23.24
N LEU A 71 72.37 -57.82 -22.03
CA LEU A 71 73.58 -58.61 -21.84
C LEU A 71 73.25 -60.10 -21.89
N ILE A 72 74.10 -60.87 -22.56
CA ILE A 72 74.11 -62.34 -22.42
C ILE A 72 74.93 -62.65 -21.16
N PRO A 73 74.39 -63.45 -20.20
CA PRO A 73 75.17 -63.85 -19.03
C PRO A 73 76.37 -64.71 -19.45
N SER A 74 77.59 -64.28 -19.09
CA SER A 74 78.78 -65.13 -19.24
C SER A 74 78.67 -66.34 -18.32
N LYS A 75 79.20 -67.48 -18.77
CA LYS A 75 79.33 -68.70 -17.96
C LYS A 75 80.48 -68.63 -16.94
N GLU A 76 81.37 -67.64 -17.04
CA GLU A 76 82.41 -67.41 -16.04
C GLU A 76 81.86 -66.67 -14.80
N PRO A 77 81.91 -67.28 -13.60
CA PRO A 77 81.44 -66.63 -12.37
C PRO A 77 82.35 -65.46 -12.03
N THR A 78 81.82 -64.23 -12.12
CA THR A 78 82.60 -63.01 -11.92
C THR A 78 82.76 -62.70 -10.42
N VAL A 79 83.51 -63.55 -9.70
CA VAL A 79 83.77 -63.41 -8.26
C VAL A 79 84.74 -62.27 -8.00
N TYR A 80 84.21 -61.12 -7.55
CA TYR A 80 85.00 -60.06 -6.93
C TYR A 80 84.96 -60.24 -5.41
N PRO A 81 86.10 -60.44 -4.72
CA PRO A 81 86.12 -60.55 -3.27
C PRO A 81 85.81 -59.18 -2.63
N LYS A 82 84.68 -59.08 -1.91
CA LYS A 82 84.38 -57.91 -1.07
C LYS A 82 84.92 -58.16 0.34
N ILE A 83 85.83 -57.30 0.79
CA ILE A 83 86.22 -57.23 2.21
C ILE A 83 85.04 -56.66 3.01
N MET A 84 84.67 -57.34 4.10
CA MET A 84 83.55 -56.97 4.96
C MET A 84 84.07 -56.59 6.35
N THR A 85 83.53 -55.52 6.93
CA THR A 85 83.87 -55.10 8.30
C THR A 85 83.15 -55.94 9.34
N ARG A 86 83.73 -56.06 10.54
CA ARG A 86 83.13 -56.83 11.64
C ARG A 86 81.72 -56.34 12.03
N LYS A 87 81.46 -55.03 11.93
CA LYS A 87 80.12 -54.46 12.14
C LYS A 87 79.13 -54.91 11.07
N GLU A 88 79.49 -54.89 9.79
CA GLU A 88 78.63 -55.43 8.72
C GLU A 88 78.31 -56.92 8.92
N TYR A 89 79.29 -57.70 9.41
CA TYR A 89 79.09 -59.12 9.73
C TYR A 89 78.14 -59.33 10.93
N GLU A 90 78.29 -58.54 12.00
CA GLU A 90 77.42 -58.59 13.18
C GLU A 90 75.99 -58.10 12.84
N ASP A 91 75.85 -57.03 12.03
CA ASP A 91 74.58 -56.59 11.41
C ASP A 91 73.91 -57.71 10.59
N LEU A 92 74.67 -58.44 9.77
CA LEU A 92 74.18 -59.55 8.95
C LEU A 92 73.79 -60.76 9.81
N LYS A 93 74.51 -61.01 10.90
CA LYS A 93 74.21 -62.06 11.88
C LYS A 93 72.93 -61.75 12.66
N GLU A 94 72.71 -60.50 13.02
CA GLU A 94 71.47 -60.08 13.70
C GLU A 94 70.27 -60.07 12.74
N ARG A 95 70.45 -59.60 11.49
CA ARG A 95 69.38 -59.66 10.45
C ARG A 95 69.06 -61.07 9.95
N SER A 96 69.92 -62.06 10.21
CA SER A 96 69.65 -63.48 9.94
C SER A 96 69.13 -64.24 11.17
N ARG A 97 69.00 -63.60 12.33
CA ARG A 97 68.20 -64.13 13.46
C ARG A 97 66.73 -64.16 13.04
N MET A 98 66.18 -65.36 12.90
CA MET A 98 64.76 -65.56 12.64
C MET A 98 63.95 -65.11 13.85
N ILE A 99 63.33 -63.93 13.78
CA ILE A 99 62.45 -63.39 14.81
C ILE A 99 61.28 -64.36 15.03
N THR A 100 61.10 -64.82 16.27
CA THR A 100 60.02 -65.74 16.64
C THR A 100 58.65 -65.07 16.52
N LYS A 101 57.58 -65.88 16.48
CA LYS A 101 56.21 -65.34 16.40
C LYS A 101 55.86 -64.47 17.61
N GLU A 102 56.35 -64.83 18.79
CA GLU A 102 56.11 -64.16 20.07
C GLU A 102 56.88 -62.83 20.19
N GLU A 103 58.17 -62.81 19.81
CA GLU A 103 58.94 -61.55 19.68
C GLU A 103 58.28 -60.59 18.68
N ARG A 104 57.70 -61.12 17.59
CA ARG A 104 56.98 -60.31 16.61
C ARG A 104 55.62 -59.79 17.13
N GLN A 105 54.89 -60.58 17.92
CA GLN A 105 53.63 -60.16 18.53
C GLN A 105 53.85 -59.10 19.61
N THR A 106 54.82 -59.31 20.51
CA THR A 106 55.17 -58.32 21.55
C THR A 106 55.70 -57.00 20.96
N ALA A 107 56.45 -57.04 19.85
CA ALA A 107 56.85 -55.83 19.10
C ALA A 107 55.65 -55.10 18.46
N VAL A 108 54.63 -55.83 17.98
CA VAL A 108 53.39 -55.20 17.47
C VAL A 108 52.57 -54.61 18.61
N GLU A 109 52.34 -55.35 19.71
CA GLU A 109 51.59 -54.86 20.86
C GLU A 109 52.21 -53.60 21.49
N THR A 110 53.53 -53.54 21.61
CA THR A 110 54.22 -52.36 22.17
C THR A 110 54.12 -51.16 21.22
N ALA A 111 54.24 -51.36 19.91
CA ALA A 111 54.00 -50.32 18.91
C ALA A 111 52.54 -49.85 18.87
N GLU A 112 51.56 -50.74 19.09
CA GLU A 112 50.14 -50.40 19.16
C GLU A 112 49.80 -49.65 20.45
N LYS A 113 50.30 -50.08 21.62
CA LYS A 113 50.13 -49.38 22.90
C LYS A 113 50.74 -47.97 22.87
N GLU A 114 51.91 -47.80 22.25
CA GLU A 114 52.53 -46.48 22.07
C GLU A 114 51.74 -45.60 21.09
N LYS A 115 51.27 -46.16 19.98
CA LYS A 115 50.39 -45.47 19.03
C LYS A 115 49.07 -45.05 19.68
N GLU A 116 48.51 -45.87 20.56
CA GLU A 116 47.29 -45.55 21.31
C GLU A 116 47.53 -44.44 22.36
N ARG A 117 48.68 -44.43 23.02
CA ARG A 117 49.10 -43.32 23.91
C ARG A 117 49.16 -42.00 23.13
N LEU A 118 49.83 -42.00 21.98
CA LEU A 118 49.97 -40.82 21.13
C LEU A 118 48.63 -40.34 20.52
N THR A 119 47.70 -41.25 20.18
CA THR A 119 46.35 -40.84 19.74
C THR A 119 45.50 -40.30 20.89
N LYS A 120 45.56 -40.90 22.08
CA LYS A 120 44.89 -40.39 23.29
C LYS A 120 45.37 -38.99 23.66
N GLU A 121 46.67 -38.73 23.66
CA GLU A 121 47.21 -37.38 23.85
C GLU A 121 46.76 -36.40 22.74
N SER A 122 46.74 -36.86 21.48
CA SER A 122 46.31 -36.03 20.34
C SER A 122 44.82 -35.65 20.44
N LEU A 123 43.98 -36.57 20.91
CA LEU A 123 42.57 -36.30 21.21
C LEU A 123 42.40 -35.35 22.39
N ALA A 124 43.15 -35.54 23.49
CA ALA A 124 43.14 -34.64 24.64
C ALA A 124 43.57 -33.20 24.25
N ARG A 125 44.62 -33.06 23.43
CA ARG A 125 45.05 -31.75 22.89
C ARG A 125 43.98 -31.12 21.99
N LYS A 126 43.31 -31.90 21.14
CA LYS A 126 42.20 -31.41 20.30
C LYS A 126 40.99 -30.94 21.11
N GLU A 127 40.56 -31.71 22.10
CA GLU A 127 39.39 -31.35 22.90
C GLU A 127 39.71 -30.17 23.84
N ALA A 128 40.95 -30.06 24.34
CA ALA A 128 41.40 -28.87 25.05
C ALA A 128 41.35 -27.60 24.17
N ILE A 129 41.83 -27.66 22.91
CA ILE A 129 41.70 -26.56 21.94
C ILE A 129 40.23 -26.22 21.70
N ARG A 130 39.38 -27.21 21.44
CA ARG A 130 37.94 -27.03 21.21
C ARG A 130 37.23 -26.37 22.40
N VAL A 131 37.56 -26.75 23.63
CA VAL A 131 37.03 -26.13 24.85
C VAL A 131 37.53 -24.69 25.01
N MET A 132 38.78 -24.39 24.62
CA MET A 132 39.29 -23.01 24.62
C MET A 132 38.60 -22.15 23.55
N ASP A 133 38.38 -22.66 22.34
CA ASP A 133 37.64 -21.95 21.28
C ASP A 133 36.20 -21.66 21.73
N MET A 134 35.49 -22.65 22.26
CA MET A 134 34.11 -22.47 22.78
C MET A 134 34.00 -21.56 24.02
N LYS A 135 35.11 -21.31 24.74
CA LYS A 135 35.19 -20.27 25.77
C LYS A 135 35.47 -18.89 25.16
N LYS A 136 36.40 -18.81 24.20
CA LYS A 136 36.79 -17.58 23.50
C LYS A 136 35.63 -16.95 22.71
N ASP A 137 34.72 -17.77 22.17
CA ASP A 137 33.47 -17.31 21.55
C ASP A 137 32.47 -16.68 22.56
N ARG A 138 32.61 -16.97 23.85
CA ARG A 138 31.79 -16.41 24.95
C ARG A 138 32.48 -15.22 25.60
N GLU A 139 33.80 -15.28 25.78
CA GLU A 139 34.67 -14.22 26.29
C GLU A 139 35.01 -13.19 25.20
N LYS A 140 33.98 -12.67 24.52
CA LYS A 140 34.12 -11.54 23.60
C LYS A 140 34.43 -10.28 24.39
N ASP A 141 35.44 -9.54 23.95
CA ASP A 141 35.82 -8.23 24.50
C ASP A 141 34.59 -7.30 24.56
N PRO A 142 34.31 -6.61 25.69
CA PRO A 142 33.09 -5.82 25.86
C PRO A 142 32.80 -4.84 24.73
N ARG A 143 33.84 -4.21 24.16
CA ARG A 143 33.72 -3.28 23.04
C ARG A 143 33.27 -3.99 21.75
N THR A 144 33.75 -5.20 21.49
CA THR A 144 33.26 -6.02 20.36
C THR A 144 31.81 -6.46 20.58
N ARG A 145 31.41 -6.74 21.83
CA ARG A 145 30.03 -7.05 22.19
C ARG A 145 29.10 -5.84 22.00
N GLU A 146 29.52 -4.65 22.40
CA GLU A 146 28.78 -3.40 22.17
C GLU A 146 28.56 -3.15 20.67
N ILE A 147 29.62 -3.29 19.86
CA ILE A 147 29.53 -3.15 18.39
C ILE A 147 28.60 -4.22 17.79
N GLU A 148 28.65 -5.46 18.27
CA GLU A 148 27.70 -6.50 17.85
C GLU A 148 26.26 -6.23 18.28
N GLU A 149 26.03 -5.70 19.48
CA GLU A 149 24.69 -5.35 19.97
C GLU A 149 24.14 -4.11 19.24
N GLU A 150 24.98 -3.14 18.90
CA GLU A 150 24.59 -2.01 18.05
C GLU A 150 24.31 -2.45 16.62
N ALA A 151 25.15 -3.32 16.03
CA ALA A 151 24.89 -3.92 14.73
C ALA A 151 23.55 -4.71 14.73
N LYS A 152 23.29 -5.51 15.78
CA LYS A 152 22.01 -6.22 15.96
C LYS A 152 20.84 -5.23 16.06
N LYS A 153 20.94 -4.14 16.83
CA LYS A 153 19.92 -3.07 16.90
C LYS A 153 19.66 -2.44 15.53
N ARG A 154 20.71 -2.08 14.79
CA ARG A 154 20.62 -1.52 13.42
C ARG A 154 19.96 -2.51 12.45
N THR A 155 20.35 -3.80 12.47
CA THR A 155 19.73 -4.86 11.66
C THR A 155 18.27 -5.09 12.02
N MET A 156 17.93 -5.15 13.31
CA MET A 156 16.54 -5.28 13.78
C MET A 156 15.68 -4.11 13.33
N HIS A 157 16.16 -2.87 13.44
CA HIS A 157 15.44 -1.69 12.97
C HIS A 157 15.23 -1.71 11.43
N ILE A 158 16.22 -2.19 10.65
CA ILE A 158 16.06 -2.37 9.21
C ILE A 158 15.01 -3.44 8.89
N LEU A 159 15.00 -4.57 9.61
CA LEU A 159 14.01 -5.64 9.45
C LEU A 159 12.61 -5.20 9.84
N GLU A 160 12.47 -4.47 10.95
CA GLU A 160 11.22 -3.88 11.43
C GLU A 160 10.67 -2.83 10.44
N ARG A 161 11.53 -1.92 9.96
CA ARG A 161 11.16 -0.95 8.92
C ARG A 161 10.72 -1.65 7.63
N ALA A 162 11.41 -2.70 7.20
CA ALA A 162 11.02 -3.48 6.03
C ALA A 162 9.71 -4.25 6.24
N TYR A 163 9.47 -4.77 7.44
CA TYR A 163 8.20 -5.40 7.81
C TYR A 163 7.04 -4.40 7.79
N ASN A 164 7.22 -3.23 8.43
CA ASN A 164 6.22 -2.16 8.43
C ASN A 164 5.97 -1.65 6.99
N MET A 165 7.01 -1.46 6.16
CA MET A 165 6.82 -1.09 4.74
C MET A 165 6.01 -2.12 3.94
N ARG A 166 6.14 -3.43 4.23
CA ARG A 166 5.28 -4.46 3.62
C ARG A 166 3.85 -4.41 4.15
N LEU A 167 3.67 -4.09 5.43
CA LEU A 167 2.37 -3.95 6.08
C LEU A 167 1.58 -2.74 5.53
N GLU A 168 2.26 -1.62 5.25
CA GLU A 168 1.69 -0.46 4.54
C GLU A 168 1.35 -0.75 3.05
N GLN A 169 1.87 -1.83 2.47
CA GLN A 169 1.52 -2.27 1.11
C GLN A 169 0.27 -3.16 1.06
N GLU A 170 -0.22 -3.67 2.20
CA GLU A 170 -1.48 -4.42 2.26
C GLU A 170 -2.66 -3.47 1.96
N GLN A 171 -3.59 -3.90 1.09
CA GLN A 171 -4.65 -3.03 0.55
C GLN A 171 -5.59 -2.51 1.64
N GLU A 172 -5.82 -3.30 2.67
CA GLU A 172 -6.63 -3.00 3.84
C GLU A 172 -6.01 -1.86 4.67
N ILE A 173 -4.68 -1.82 4.78
CA ILE A 173 -3.92 -0.74 5.45
C ILE A 173 -3.89 0.51 4.56
N GLN A 174 -3.79 0.37 3.24
CA GLN A 174 -3.92 1.51 2.32
C GLN A 174 -5.31 2.16 2.35
N LYS A 175 -6.37 1.37 2.49
CA LYS A 175 -7.73 1.90 2.74
C LYS A 175 -7.78 2.67 4.07
N CYS A 176 -7.25 2.08 5.14
CA CYS A 176 -7.14 2.74 6.46
C CYS A 176 -6.38 4.08 6.38
N ASN A 177 -5.23 4.13 5.71
CA ASN A 177 -4.45 5.36 5.51
C ASN A 177 -5.24 6.45 4.75
N ARG A 178 -6.07 6.09 3.75
CA ARG A 178 -6.95 7.06 3.06
C ARG A 178 -8.00 7.63 4.00
N LEU A 179 -8.70 6.78 4.76
CA LEU A 179 -9.68 7.21 5.76
C LEU A 179 -9.06 8.15 6.81
N ILE A 180 -7.84 7.84 7.29
CA ILE A 180 -7.10 8.68 8.23
C ILE A 180 -6.75 10.05 7.60
N LEU A 181 -6.38 10.10 6.33
CA LEU A 181 -6.10 11.34 5.60
C LEU A 181 -7.37 12.19 5.39
N GLU A 182 -8.46 11.57 4.94
CA GLU A 182 -9.78 12.21 4.78
C GLU A 182 -10.27 12.79 6.12
N THR A 183 -10.08 12.03 7.19
CA THR A 183 -10.42 12.43 8.57
C THR A 183 -9.57 13.59 9.07
N LYS A 184 -8.26 13.61 8.78
CA LYS A 184 -7.39 14.77 9.07
C LYS A 184 -7.85 16.02 8.31
N CYS A 185 -8.20 15.89 7.02
CA CYS A 185 -8.75 16.99 6.23
C CYS A 185 -10.10 17.49 6.77
N ARG A 186 -10.93 16.60 7.34
CA ARG A 186 -12.17 16.97 8.03
C ARG A 186 -11.88 17.76 9.32
N ALA A 187 -11.04 17.25 10.20
CA ALA A 187 -10.70 17.91 11.46
C ALA A 187 -10.12 19.33 11.26
N ILE A 188 -9.27 19.51 10.25
CA ILE A 188 -8.73 20.83 9.87
C ILE A 188 -9.86 21.75 9.37
N ARG A 189 -10.77 21.26 8.52
CA ARG A 189 -11.91 22.04 8.02
C ARG A 189 -12.86 22.46 9.14
N ASP A 190 -13.16 21.56 10.07
CA ASP A 190 -14.08 21.83 11.18
C ASP A 190 -13.47 22.86 12.16
N ALA A 191 -12.14 22.84 12.36
CA ALA A 191 -11.40 23.89 13.06
C ALA A 191 -11.46 25.25 12.33
N GLN A 192 -11.18 25.27 11.02
CA GLN A 192 -11.28 26.49 10.19
C GLN A 192 -12.69 27.09 10.16
N ILE A 193 -13.73 26.25 10.26
CA ILE A 193 -15.12 26.71 10.39
C ILE A 193 -15.38 27.34 11.77
N ALA A 194 -14.75 26.85 12.84
CA ALA A 194 -14.82 27.46 14.17
C ALA A 194 -14.07 28.80 14.21
N GLU A 195 -12.83 28.86 13.69
CA GLU A 195 -12.04 30.09 13.53
C GLU A 195 -12.81 31.15 12.73
N LYS A 196 -13.40 30.77 11.59
CA LYS A 196 -14.20 31.69 10.76
C LYS A 196 -15.46 32.20 11.48
N LYS A 197 -16.07 31.41 12.36
CA LYS A 197 -17.20 31.86 13.19
C LYS A 197 -16.75 32.86 14.25
N LEU A 198 -15.62 32.60 14.91
CA LEU A 198 -15.05 33.50 15.90
C LEU A 198 -14.67 34.86 15.29
N MET A 199 -13.92 34.86 14.18
CA MET A 199 -13.61 36.10 13.43
C MET A 199 -14.89 36.83 12.98
N GLY A 200 -15.94 36.10 12.61
CA GLY A 200 -17.24 36.69 12.28
C GLY A 200 -17.95 37.33 13.47
N GLN A 201 -17.74 36.84 14.70
CA GLN A 201 -18.26 37.46 15.93
C GLN A 201 -17.44 38.70 16.29
N GLU A 202 -16.10 38.62 16.24
CA GLU A 202 -15.19 39.74 16.49
C GLU A 202 -15.45 40.92 15.53
N ILE A 203 -15.65 40.64 14.23
CA ILE A 203 -16.03 41.65 13.23
C ILE A 203 -17.40 42.28 13.58
N LEU A 204 -18.42 41.48 13.93
CA LEU A 204 -19.74 41.98 14.32
C LEU A 204 -19.74 42.76 15.65
N GLU A 205 -18.71 42.65 16.48
CA GLU A 205 -18.55 43.43 17.71
C GLU A 205 -17.85 44.76 17.43
N GLU A 206 -16.79 44.78 16.61
CA GLU A 206 -16.16 46.03 16.18
C GLU A 206 -17.07 46.85 15.25
N GLU A 207 -17.86 46.21 14.38
CA GLU A 207 -18.89 46.88 13.57
C GLU A 207 -19.94 47.58 14.46
N LYS A 208 -20.39 46.97 15.55
CA LYS A 208 -21.30 47.64 16.50
C LYS A 208 -20.64 48.85 17.13
N ARG A 209 -19.42 48.68 17.67
CA ARG A 209 -18.64 49.74 18.31
C ARG A 209 -18.40 50.94 17.36
N LEU A 210 -18.16 50.68 16.08
CA LEU A 210 -18.04 51.72 15.05
C LEU A 210 -19.40 52.39 14.75
N ASN A 211 -20.49 51.63 14.66
CA ASN A 211 -21.83 52.19 14.46
C ASN A 211 -22.29 53.06 15.64
N ASP A 212 -22.02 52.65 16.88
CA ASP A 212 -22.32 53.41 18.09
C ASP A 212 -21.55 54.76 18.09
N MET A 213 -20.26 54.75 17.76
CA MET A 213 -19.44 55.96 17.62
C MET A 213 -19.97 56.90 16.51
N ILE A 214 -20.40 56.36 15.36
CA ILE A 214 -20.98 57.15 14.25
C ILE A 214 -22.33 57.75 14.65
N GLU A 215 -23.13 57.03 15.45
CA GLU A 215 -24.41 57.51 15.98
C GLU A 215 -24.21 58.58 17.07
N GLU A 216 -23.14 58.51 17.88
CA GLU A 216 -22.74 59.58 18.80
C GLU A 216 -22.32 60.86 18.06
N GLU A 217 -21.46 60.75 17.05
CA GLU A 217 -21.08 61.88 16.17
C GLU A 217 -22.31 62.49 15.47
N ARG A 218 -23.23 61.66 14.95
CA ARG A 218 -24.49 62.10 14.36
C ARG A 218 -25.35 62.88 15.36
N ARG A 219 -25.47 62.41 16.61
CA ARG A 219 -26.22 63.10 17.68
C ARG A 219 -25.55 64.43 18.06
N TRP A 220 -24.22 64.47 18.09
CA TRP A 220 -23.47 65.69 18.34
C TRP A 220 -23.70 66.72 17.23
N ALA A 221 -23.62 66.32 15.97
CA ALA A 221 -23.91 67.20 14.82
C ALA A 221 -25.35 67.75 14.82
N ILE A 222 -26.35 66.93 15.15
CA ILE A 222 -27.75 67.37 15.29
C ILE A 222 -27.89 68.41 16.42
N LYS A 223 -27.24 68.17 17.57
CA LYS A 223 -27.25 69.11 18.70
C LYS A 223 -26.57 70.43 18.36
N GLU A 224 -25.49 70.39 17.59
CA GLU A 224 -24.75 71.57 17.15
C GLU A 224 -25.51 72.42 16.11
N GLU A 225 -26.25 71.79 15.18
CA GLU A 225 -27.16 72.56 14.30
C GLU A 225 -28.38 73.11 15.06
N SER A 226 -28.94 72.37 16.04
CA SER A 226 -30.00 72.91 16.94
C SER A 226 -29.52 74.18 17.64
N ARG A 227 -28.30 74.15 18.19
CA ARG A 227 -27.68 75.32 18.85
C ARG A 227 -27.55 76.51 17.89
N LYS A 228 -27.12 76.29 16.65
CA LYS A 228 -27.05 77.35 15.62
C LYS A 228 -28.42 77.88 15.22
N GLU A 229 -29.47 77.04 15.21
CA GLU A 229 -30.84 77.50 14.96
C GLU A 229 -31.41 78.30 16.13
N GLU A 230 -31.14 77.89 17.38
CA GLU A 230 -31.46 78.65 18.59
C GLU A 230 -30.76 80.02 18.62
N GLU A 231 -29.47 80.07 18.28
CA GLU A 231 -28.69 81.31 18.13
C GLU A 231 -29.31 82.24 17.07
N LYS A 232 -29.62 81.73 15.87
CA LYS A 232 -30.32 82.47 14.81
C LYS A 232 -31.75 82.86 15.20
N ALA A 233 -32.45 82.08 16.03
CA ALA A 233 -33.78 82.41 16.55
C ALA A 233 -33.70 83.56 17.56
N ALA A 234 -32.70 83.55 18.44
CA ALA A 234 -32.43 84.64 19.37
C ALA A 234 -32.03 85.93 18.63
N GLU A 235 -31.25 85.84 17.55
CA GLU A 235 -30.97 86.98 16.66
C GLU A 235 -32.22 87.54 16.00
N ARG A 236 -33.04 86.69 15.35
CA ARG A 236 -34.33 87.09 14.78
C ARG A 236 -35.24 87.76 15.82
N LEU A 237 -35.25 87.27 17.06
CA LEU A 237 -35.99 87.90 18.17
C LEU A 237 -35.39 89.26 18.58
N ARG A 238 -34.06 89.42 18.61
CA ARG A 238 -33.39 90.71 18.90
C ARG A 238 -33.72 91.75 17.82
N PHE A 239 -33.58 91.40 16.54
CA PHE A 239 -33.95 92.29 15.44
C PHE A 239 -35.44 92.66 15.47
N ALA A 240 -36.32 91.71 15.79
CA ALA A 240 -37.76 91.96 15.92
C ALA A 240 -38.15 92.82 17.13
N LYS A 241 -37.28 92.98 18.15
CA LYS A 241 -37.44 93.97 19.22
C LYS A 241 -37.02 95.36 18.74
N ILE A 242 -35.81 95.48 18.17
CA ILE A 242 -35.28 96.75 17.64
C ILE A 242 -36.23 97.37 16.61
N LEU A 243 -36.80 96.56 15.71
CA LEU A 243 -37.80 97.04 14.74
C LEU A 243 -39.10 97.52 15.39
N LYS A 244 -39.52 96.95 16.54
CA LYS A 244 -40.68 97.44 17.29
C LYS A 244 -40.38 98.73 18.04
N GLU A 245 -39.20 98.82 18.64
CA GLU A 245 -38.69 100.02 19.30
C GLU A 245 -38.63 101.18 18.28
N GLN A 246 -38.07 100.96 17.08
CA GLN A 246 -38.09 101.92 15.98
C GLN A 246 -39.49 102.29 15.49
N ILE A 247 -40.45 101.35 15.44
CA ILE A 247 -41.84 101.68 15.09
C ILE A 247 -42.47 102.59 16.15
N ILE A 248 -42.21 102.35 17.44
CA ILE A 248 -42.70 103.19 18.54
C ILE A 248 -42.07 104.58 18.46
N GLU A 249 -40.75 104.70 18.28
CA GLU A 249 -40.05 105.98 18.12
C GLU A 249 -40.60 106.81 16.95
N ASN A 250 -40.94 106.17 15.81
CA ASN A 250 -41.56 106.84 14.67
C ASN A 250 -43.02 107.25 14.94
N GLU A 251 -43.78 106.45 15.69
CA GLU A 251 -45.15 106.77 16.10
C GLU A 251 -45.16 107.98 17.06
N GLU A 252 -44.25 107.99 18.03
CA GLU A 252 -44.02 109.10 18.98
C GLU A 252 -43.57 110.39 18.26
N GLN A 253 -42.63 110.30 17.32
CA GLN A 253 -42.24 111.46 16.49
C GLN A 253 -43.42 112.00 15.67
N ARG A 254 -44.28 111.13 15.13
CA ARG A 254 -45.49 111.55 14.40
C ARG A 254 -46.52 112.23 15.30
N ILE A 255 -46.61 111.85 16.58
CA ILE A 255 -47.43 112.52 17.59
C ILE A 255 -46.84 113.90 17.93
N LEU A 256 -45.54 113.99 18.22
CA LEU A 256 -44.85 115.26 18.52
C LEU A 256 -44.91 116.26 17.35
N GLU A 257 -44.86 115.78 16.10
CA GLU A 257 -45.11 116.61 14.92
C GLU A 257 -46.55 117.11 14.82
N PHE A 258 -47.53 116.29 15.22
CA PHE A 258 -48.94 116.69 15.23
C PHE A 258 -49.19 117.74 16.33
N GLU A 259 -48.64 117.56 17.53
CA GLU A 259 -48.72 118.51 18.64
C GLU A 259 -48.12 119.87 18.25
N LYS A 260 -46.92 119.91 17.67
CA LYS A 260 -46.31 121.15 17.14
C LYS A 260 -47.21 121.85 16.12
N LYS A 261 -47.84 121.11 15.20
CA LYS A 261 -48.76 121.69 14.21
C LYS A 261 -50.05 122.23 14.86
N GLN A 262 -50.49 121.67 16.00
CA GLN A 262 -51.58 122.24 16.79
C GLN A 262 -51.14 123.53 17.51
N GLU A 263 -49.94 123.56 18.10
CA GLU A 263 -49.39 124.77 18.74
C GLU A 263 -49.18 125.91 17.71
N GLU A 264 -48.59 125.62 16.56
CA GLU A 264 -48.46 126.56 15.43
C GLU A 264 -49.83 127.07 14.97
N SER A 265 -50.83 126.20 14.85
CA SER A 265 -52.19 126.59 14.47
C SER A 265 -52.87 127.49 15.51
N GLN A 266 -52.70 127.19 16.81
CA GLN A 266 -53.17 128.05 17.90
C GLN A 266 -52.48 129.41 17.87
N LEU A 267 -51.15 129.44 17.65
CA LEU A 267 -50.38 130.68 17.60
C LEU A 267 -50.77 131.54 16.38
N ILE A 268 -51.03 130.93 15.22
CA ILE A 268 -51.57 131.62 14.04
C ILE A 268 -52.96 132.18 14.33
N ASN A 269 -53.83 131.44 15.03
CA ASN A 269 -55.17 131.90 15.40
C ASN A 269 -55.11 133.11 16.37
N LEU A 270 -54.25 133.06 17.38
CA LEU A 270 -54.01 134.18 18.30
C LEU A 270 -53.48 135.43 17.57
N ASN A 271 -52.55 135.26 16.62
CA ASN A 271 -52.06 136.37 15.78
C ASN A 271 -53.16 136.95 14.88
N ASN A 272 -54.03 136.11 14.31
CA ASN A 272 -55.19 136.59 13.53
C ASN A 272 -56.18 137.40 14.38
N ILE A 273 -56.44 136.97 15.62
CA ILE A 273 -57.29 137.70 16.57
C ILE A 273 -56.66 139.06 16.94
N ALA A 274 -55.35 139.09 17.21
CA ALA A 274 -54.63 140.34 17.50
C ALA A 274 -54.66 141.31 16.30
N TRP A 275 -54.48 140.80 15.07
CA TRP A 275 -54.57 141.59 13.85
C TRP A 275 -55.98 142.17 13.62
N GLN A 276 -57.03 141.40 13.91
CA GLN A 276 -58.41 141.89 13.87
C GLN A 276 -58.67 143.00 14.92
N GLN A 277 -58.08 142.89 16.11
CA GLN A 277 -58.20 143.92 17.16
C GLN A 277 -57.52 145.23 16.76
N ASP A 278 -56.28 145.16 16.23
CA ASP A 278 -55.52 146.31 15.72
C ASP A 278 -56.27 147.00 14.55
N GLU A 279 -56.89 146.25 13.63
CA GLU A 279 -57.68 146.86 12.54
C GLU A 279 -59.00 147.49 13.05
N ILE A 280 -59.64 146.93 14.07
CA ILE A 280 -60.78 147.56 14.76
C ILE A 280 -60.36 148.87 15.46
N GLU A 281 -59.18 148.91 16.08
CA GLU A 281 -58.65 150.11 16.74
C GLU A 281 -58.30 151.20 15.72
N LYS A 282 -57.69 150.84 14.58
CA LYS A 282 -57.52 151.74 13.43
C LYS A 282 -58.83 152.31 12.90
N LEU A 283 -59.91 151.51 12.86
CA LEU A 283 -61.23 152.00 12.45
C LEU A 283 -61.79 153.00 13.47
N ARG A 284 -61.75 152.71 14.77
CA ARG A 284 -62.16 153.64 15.84
C ARG A 284 -61.38 154.97 15.80
N ASN A 285 -60.07 154.90 15.59
CA ASN A 285 -59.24 156.10 15.48
C ASN A 285 -59.63 156.95 14.25
N LYS A 286 -59.95 156.30 13.10
CA LYS A 286 -60.52 157.01 11.94
C LYS A 286 -61.89 157.61 12.25
N GLU A 287 -62.74 156.97 13.04
CA GLU A 287 -64.03 157.56 13.47
C GLU A 287 -63.85 158.80 14.35
N ILE A 288 -62.88 158.76 15.27
CA ILE A 288 -62.53 159.90 16.15
C ILE A 288 -62.00 161.09 15.35
N GLU A 289 -61.05 160.88 14.42
CA GLU A 289 -60.56 161.97 13.55
C GLU A 289 -61.67 162.51 12.63
N ASN A 290 -62.52 161.64 12.07
CA ASN A 290 -63.70 162.08 11.31
C ASN A 290 -64.69 162.89 12.17
N ALA A 291 -64.80 162.62 13.48
CA ALA A 291 -65.63 163.41 14.39
C ALA A 291 -65.05 164.80 14.64
N LYS A 292 -63.72 164.93 14.83
CA LYS A 292 -63.04 166.24 14.92
C LYS A 292 -63.22 167.05 13.65
N VAL A 293 -62.96 166.45 12.49
CA VAL A 293 -63.12 167.12 11.18
C VAL A 293 -64.58 167.56 10.96
N ARG A 294 -65.58 166.82 11.45
CA ARG A 294 -66.99 167.27 11.43
C ARG A 294 -67.25 168.46 12.36
N GLN A 295 -66.56 168.57 13.50
CA GLN A 295 -66.67 169.71 14.39
C GLN A 295 -66.00 170.95 13.78
N GLU A 296 -64.76 170.83 13.30
CA GLU A 296 -64.05 171.90 12.58
C GLU A 296 -64.85 172.37 11.35
N LEU A 297 -65.45 171.43 10.61
CA LEU A 297 -66.34 171.75 9.49
C LEU A 297 -67.66 172.40 9.96
N ALA A 298 -68.18 172.07 11.14
CA ALA A 298 -69.37 172.72 11.68
C ALA A 298 -69.09 174.16 12.10
N GLU A 299 -67.98 174.41 12.80
CA GLU A 299 -67.50 175.75 13.18
C GLU A 299 -67.20 176.59 11.92
N GLY A 300 -66.52 176.00 10.93
CA GLY A 300 -66.28 176.62 9.63
C GLY A 300 -67.56 176.88 8.83
N ASN A 301 -68.58 176.02 8.92
CA ASN A 301 -69.87 176.18 8.26
C ASN A 301 -70.81 177.13 9.03
N GLU A 302 -70.55 177.42 10.31
CA GLU A 302 -71.21 178.50 11.06
C GLU A 302 -70.61 179.85 10.69
N GLN A 303 -69.28 179.94 10.54
CA GLN A 303 -68.62 181.09 9.91
C GLN A 303 -69.10 181.28 8.46
N LEU A 304 -69.21 180.20 7.68
CA LEU A 304 -69.69 180.24 6.30
C LEU A 304 -71.20 180.50 6.20
N LYS A 305 -72.00 180.21 7.24
CA LYS A 305 -73.37 180.75 7.40
C LYS A 305 -73.36 182.24 7.73
N HIS A 306 -72.37 182.74 8.47
CA HIS A 306 -72.24 184.17 8.71
C HIS A 306 -71.86 184.92 7.42
N PHE A 307 -70.95 184.36 6.63
CA PHE A 307 -70.67 184.85 5.27
C PHE A 307 -71.86 184.65 4.34
N LYS A 308 -72.58 183.51 4.38
CA LYS A 308 -73.82 183.30 3.61
C LYS A 308 -75.04 184.06 4.10
N ALA A 309 -75.04 184.63 5.31
CA ALA A 309 -76.04 185.62 5.67
C ALA A 309 -75.81 186.92 4.90
N MET A 310 -74.54 187.28 4.62
CA MET A 310 -74.23 188.35 3.67
C MET A 310 -74.42 187.90 2.20
N GLU A 311 -74.02 186.66 1.86
CA GLU A 311 -74.06 186.08 0.51
C GLU A 311 -75.44 185.50 0.08
N GLU A 312 -76.45 185.49 0.95
CA GLU A 312 -77.87 185.18 0.62
C GLU A 312 -78.77 186.41 0.64
N GLU A 313 -78.26 187.51 1.19
CA GLU A 313 -78.41 188.82 0.54
C GLU A 313 -77.82 188.78 -0.92
N GLU A 314 -77.26 187.61 -1.41
CA GLU A 314 -76.69 187.26 -2.76
C GLU A 314 -77.01 185.83 -3.64
N ASN A 315 -77.37 184.44 -3.35
CA ASN A 315 -77.15 183.00 -4.19
C ASN A 315 -77.92 181.38 -4.35
N ARG A 316 -77.38 179.91 -4.66
CA ARG A 316 -77.59 178.08 -4.54
C ARG A 316 -77.37 176.47 -5.56
N ILE A 317 -77.12 174.91 -5.37
CA ILE A 317 -77.11 173.28 -6.24
C ILE A 317 -76.69 171.43 -5.95
N ILE A 318 -76.75 170.04 -6.71
CA ILE A 318 -76.19 168.29 -6.66
C ILE A 318 -76.52 166.57 -7.46
N ASP A 319 -76.01 165.08 -7.33
CA ASP A 319 -76.03 163.44 -8.16
C ASP A 319 -75.74 161.58 -7.80
N LEU A 320 -75.79 160.19 -8.55
CA LEU A 320 -75.49 158.41 -8.36
C LEU A 320 -75.45 156.77 -9.35
N ARG A 321 -75.09 155.25 -9.14
CA ARG A 321 -74.79 153.68 -10.02
C ARG A 321 -74.89 151.78 -9.79
N ILE A 322 -74.38 150.45 -10.51
CA ILE A 322 -74.65 148.65 -10.82
C ILE A 322 -73.88 146.90 -10.72
N GLN A 323 -74.09 145.46 -11.35
CA GLN A 323 -73.64 143.69 -11.18
C GLN A 323 -73.60 142.02 -12.14
N THR A 324 -73.26 140.49 -11.91
CA THR A 324 -73.23 138.85 -12.74
C THR A 324 -72.79 137.01 -12.41
N TYR A 325 -72.71 135.62 -13.17
CA TYR A 325 -72.45 133.82 -12.93
C TYR A 325 -72.23 132.17 -13.88
N HIS A 326 -71.88 130.64 -13.62
CA HIS A 326 -71.79 129.01 -14.43
C HIS A 326 -71.35 127.16 -14.08
N ARG A 327 -71.36 125.74 -14.79
CA ARG A 327 -70.85 123.97 -14.58
C ARG A 327 -71.03 122.22 -15.34
N LEU A 328 -70.32 120.81 -15.35
CA LEU A 328 -70.56 119.04 -15.81
C LEU A 328 -69.62 117.37 -15.97
N LYS A 329 -69.90 115.82 -16.15
CA LYS A 329 -69.06 114.20 -16.46
C LYS A 329 -69.37 112.31 -16.58
N GLU A 330 -68.58 111.01 -16.99
CA GLU A 330 -68.27 109.19 -16.91
C GLU A 330 -68.54 107.41 -17.58
N GLU A 331 -67.82 106.00 -17.55
CA GLU A 331 -67.98 104.24 -18.08
C GLU A 331 -67.03 102.57 -17.98
N ARG A 332 -67.26 101.03 -18.29
CA ARG A 332 -66.41 99.43 -18.57
C ARG A 332 -66.75 97.54 -18.67
N GLU A 333 -65.96 96.20 -18.95
CA GLU A 333 -66.21 94.41 -19.28
C GLU A 333 -65.25 92.75 -19.40
N ALA A 334 -65.51 91.20 -19.59
CA ALA A 334 -64.66 89.60 -19.78
C ALA A 334 -64.99 87.72 -20.03
N LYS A 335 -64.19 86.38 -20.30
CA LYS A 335 -64.41 84.56 -20.45
C LYS A 335 -63.40 82.96 -20.67
N LYS A 336 -63.64 81.41 -20.84
CA LYS A 336 -62.80 79.79 -20.95
C LYS A 336 -62.92 78.04 -21.70
N GLU A 337 -62.61 76.55 -21.33
CA GLU A 337 -61.96 74.97 -21.85
C GLU A 337 -62.32 73.20 -21.79
N GLU A 338 -62.21 72.11 -22.73
CA GLU A 338 -62.48 70.52 -22.50
C GLU A 338 -61.70 69.20 -23.14
N GLU A 339 -60.82 69.17 -24.17
CA GLU A 339 -60.72 68.02 -25.18
C GLU A 339 -59.77 66.75 -25.08
N GLN A 340 -58.76 66.65 -24.18
CA GLN A 340 -57.58 65.73 -24.42
C GLN A 340 -57.50 64.42 -23.58
N ARG A 341 -58.42 63.45 -23.77
CA ARG A 341 -58.50 62.24 -22.88
C ARG A 341 -58.34 60.84 -23.52
N LEU A 342 -57.97 60.69 -24.79
CA LEU A 342 -58.12 59.43 -25.55
C LEU A 342 -56.83 58.66 -25.98
N GLU A 343 -55.63 59.24 -25.87
CA GLU A 343 -54.45 58.80 -26.66
C GLU A 343 -53.52 57.75 -25.97
N ARG A 344 -54.03 56.78 -25.19
CA ARG A 344 -53.18 55.86 -24.39
C ARG A 344 -53.49 54.36 -24.49
N LEU A 345 -54.10 53.90 -25.58
CA LEU A 345 -54.51 52.50 -25.73
C LEU A 345 -54.26 51.93 -27.14
N LYS A 346 -52.99 51.93 -27.61
CA LYS A 346 -52.55 51.21 -28.84
C LYS A 346 -51.02 51.11 -28.98
N LYS A 347 -50.43 50.03 -28.44
CA LYS A 347 -49.30 49.28 -29.07
C LYS A 347 -48.97 48.02 -28.26
N GLU A 348 -49.04 46.89 -28.93
CA GLU A 348 -48.79 45.57 -28.36
C GLU A 348 -47.33 45.12 -28.51
N GLN A 349 -46.97 44.15 -27.67
CA GLN A 349 -46.16 42.96 -27.97
C GLN A 349 -45.29 42.97 -29.26
N GLU A 350 -43.98 42.75 -29.11
CA GLU A 350 -43.44 41.45 -29.56
C GLU A 350 -42.17 40.96 -28.81
N LYS A 351 -42.27 39.71 -28.34
CA LYS A 351 -41.26 38.64 -28.26
C LYS A 351 -39.77 39.04 -28.16
N THR A 352 -39.16 38.91 -26.98
CA THR A 352 -38.48 37.67 -26.51
C THR A 352 -37.43 37.05 -27.43
N ARG A 353 -36.15 37.15 -27.03
CA ARG A 353 -35.11 36.13 -27.28
C ARG A 353 -34.02 36.26 -26.20
N ILE A 354 -33.09 35.30 -26.16
CA ILE A 354 -32.06 35.09 -25.12
C ILE A 354 -32.67 34.51 -23.82
N ALA A 355 -32.29 33.36 -23.26
CA ALA A 355 -31.77 32.06 -23.74
C ALA A 355 -31.21 31.35 -22.48
N MET A 356 -32.00 30.50 -21.82
CA MET A 356 -31.48 29.59 -20.78
C MET A 356 -30.87 28.34 -21.42
N ARG A 357 -29.75 27.86 -20.88
CA ARG A 357 -29.02 26.69 -21.41
C ARG A 357 -28.12 26.02 -20.36
N THR A 358 -28.44 24.78 -19.97
CA THR A 358 -27.57 23.64 -19.57
C THR A 358 -28.52 22.47 -19.19
N VAL A 359 -28.41 21.17 -19.53
CA VAL A 359 -27.34 20.16 -19.84
C VAL A 359 -27.16 19.14 -18.68
N GLN A 360 -26.83 17.87 -19.01
CA GLN A 360 -26.65 16.64 -18.17
C GLN A 360 -27.93 15.75 -17.99
N ALA A 361 -27.90 14.40 -17.93
CA ALA A 361 -26.85 13.35 -18.08
C ALA A 361 -27.42 12.01 -18.67
N HIS A 362 -26.72 10.86 -18.57
CA HIS A 362 -26.86 9.66 -19.45
C HIS A 362 -26.30 8.35 -18.82
N GLU A 363 -26.94 7.15 -18.92
CA GLU A 363 -26.33 5.81 -18.59
C GLU A 363 -27.08 4.51 -19.08
N LEU A 364 -26.48 3.30 -19.00
CA LEU A 364 -26.76 2.02 -19.76
C LEU A 364 -26.24 0.73 -19.01
N GLN A 365 -26.44 -0.59 -19.34
CA GLN A 365 -27.40 -1.49 -20.06
C GLN A 365 -26.95 -3.01 -19.91
N GLY A 366 -27.76 -4.08 -20.17
CA GLY A 366 -27.32 -5.52 -20.05
C GLY A 366 -28.28 -6.66 -20.55
N ILE A 367 -27.83 -7.95 -20.63
CA ILE A 367 -28.54 -9.13 -21.27
C ILE A 367 -28.08 -10.58 -20.82
N LYS A 368 -28.91 -11.66 -21.04
CA LYS A 368 -28.63 -13.08 -21.57
C LYS A 368 -28.53 -14.43 -20.72
N TYR A 369 -28.97 -15.56 -21.36
CA TYR A 369 -28.73 -17.06 -21.17
C TYR A 369 -29.34 -17.86 -19.95
N HIS A 370 -29.46 -19.22 -19.82
CA HIS A 370 -29.07 -20.47 -20.59
C HIS A 370 -30.03 -21.74 -20.42
N THR A 371 -29.56 -23.03 -20.44
CA THR A 371 -30.36 -24.32 -20.62
C THR A 371 -29.70 -25.66 -20.10
N SER A 372 -30.46 -26.80 -19.95
CA SER A 372 -30.11 -28.27 -20.16
C SER A 372 -30.70 -29.36 -19.18
N HIS A 373 -30.28 -30.66 -19.22
CA HIS A 373 -31.16 -31.89 -19.24
C HIS A 373 -30.56 -33.24 -18.64
N SER A 374 -31.37 -34.26 -18.21
CA SER A 374 -30.95 -35.63 -17.72
C SER A 374 -32.06 -36.76 -17.71
N ALA A 375 -31.79 -38.07 -17.40
CA ALA A 375 -32.68 -39.26 -17.73
C ALA A 375 -32.55 -40.66 -16.94
N GLN A 376 -33.49 -41.64 -17.16
CA GLN A 376 -33.50 -43.19 -17.10
C GLN A 376 -33.71 -44.12 -15.80
N ILE A 377 -34.34 -45.38 -15.91
CA ILE A 377 -34.77 -46.50 -14.91
C ILE A 377 -35.08 -48.02 -15.56
N ASP A 378 -34.93 -49.35 -15.00
CA ASP A 378 -35.47 -50.89 -15.34
C ASP A 378 -34.72 -52.44 -14.91
N GLU A 379 -35.15 -53.90 -14.84
CA GLU A 379 -34.46 -55.48 -14.41
C GLU A 379 -34.86 -57.38 -14.56
N ILE A 380 -34.16 -58.87 -14.95
CA ILE A 380 -34.08 -60.83 -14.82
C ILE A 380 -33.62 -62.66 -15.68
N ASN A 381 -33.21 -64.25 -15.37
CA ASN A 381 -33.16 -66.18 -15.80
C ASN A 381 -32.23 -67.94 -16.36
N ALA A 382 -32.24 -69.62 -16.24
CA ALA A 382 -31.76 -71.38 -16.97
C ALA A 382 -31.13 -73.33 -16.68
N ALA A 383 -31.13 -74.91 -17.28
CA ALA A 383 -30.29 -76.69 -17.32
C ALA A 383 -30.48 -78.74 -17.57
N ARG A 384 -29.70 -80.17 -17.98
CA ARG A 384 -29.63 -82.15 -17.91
C ARG A 384 -29.06 -83.94 -18.76
N VAL A 385 -28.67 -85.54 -18.49
CA VAL A 385 -28.52 -87.38 -19.18
C VAL A 385 -27.63 -89.23 -19.05
N GLN A 386 -27.70 -90.83 -19.53
CA GLN A 386 -26.92 -92.64 -19.47
C GLN A 386 -26.96 -94.60 -20.11
N GLU A 387 -26.15 -96.05 -20.05
CA GLU A 387 -25.88 -98.02 -20.11
C GLU A 387 -25.72 -99.87 -20.99
N GLU A 388 -25.05 -101.41 -20.86
CA GLU A 388 -25.05 -103.31 -21.38
C GLU A 388 -24.04 -105.10 -21.50
N VAL A 389 -24.16 -106.75 -21.82
CA VAL A 389 -23.27 -108.46 -22.18
C VAL A 389 -23.38 -110.51 -22.27
N GLU A 390 -22.53 -111.93 -22.60
CA GLU A 390 -22.57 -113.88 -22.75
C GLU A 390 -21.55 -115.64 -23.09
N ARG A 391 -21.71 -117.27 -23.44
CA ARG A 391 -20.99 -119.11 -23.38
C ARG A 391 -20.63 -120.91 -24.29
N GLU A 392 -20.24 -122.52 -24.04
CA GLU A 392 -19.73 -124.24 -24.82
C GLU A 392 -19.47 -126.26 -24.54
N TRP A 393 -18.84 -127.64 -25.21
CA TRP A 393 -18.80 -129.58 -25.42
C TRP A 393 -17.85 -131.38 -25.37
N ARG A 394 -17.75 -132.88 -26.08
CA ARG A 394 -17.43 -134.81 -25.94
C ARG A 394 -16.47 -136.50 -26.57
N ARG A 395 -16.54 -138.16 -26.62
CA ARG A 395 -15.59 -139.86 -26.94
C ARG A 395 -15.69 -141.89 -27.20
N LYS A 396 -14.84 -143.26 -27.64
CA LYS A 396 -14.79 -145.21 -27.79
C LYS A 396 -13.66 -146.84 -28.24
N GLU A 397 -13.70 -148.50 -28.29
CA GLU A 397 -13.09 -150.26 -28.67
C GLU A 397 -12.09 -151.60 -27.95
N LYS A 398 -11.35 -152.78 -28.47
CA LYS A 398 -10.28 -153.84 -27.76
C LYS A 398 -8.80 -154.33 -28.23
N GLU A 399 -8.39 -155.10 -29.30
CA GLU A 399 -6.90 -155.23 -29.71
C GLU A 399 -6.59 -154.18 -30.76
N GLU A 400 -7.51 -154.05 -31.71
CA GLU A 400 -7.75 -152.78 -32.38
C GLU A 400 -8.18 -151.67 -31.40
N ALA A 401 -8.42 -151.96 -30.10
CA ALA A 401 -8.25 -151.01 -29.00
C ALA A 401 -7.26 -151.35 -27.90
N LEU A 402 -6.23 -152.13 -28.17
CA LEU A 402 -4.93 -151.85 -27.61
C LEU A 402 -4.24 -150.88 -28.56
N LYS A 403 -4.53 -150.92 -29.87
CA LYS A 403 -4.24 -149.86 -30.83
C LYS A 403 -5.10 -148.61 -30.61
N LYS A 404 -6.43 -148.66 -30.60
CA LYS A 404 -7.29 -147.52 -30.15
C LYS A 404 -7.10 -147.12 -28.68
N LEU A 405 -6.78 -147.98 -27.69
CA LEU A 405 -6.42 -147.49 -26.34
C LEU A 405 -5.01 -146.90 -26.28
N LYS A 406 -4.02 -147.42 -27.02
CA LYS A 406 -2.71 -146.76 -27.15
C LYS A 406 -2.83 -145.44 -27.91
N ALA A 407 -3.59 -145.40 -29.00
CA ALA A 407 -3.88 -144.20 -29.77
C ALA A 407 -4.78 -143.22 -28.99
N GLN A 408 -5.73 -143.68 -28.17
CA GLN A 408 -6.47 -142.83 -27.23
C GLN A 408 -5.58 -142.36 -26.08
N ARG A 409 -4.65 -143.17 -25.56
CA ARG A 409 -3.67 -142.73 -24.55
C ARG A 409 -2.66 -141.74 -25.13
N ILE A 410 -2.28 -141.89 -26.41
CA ILE A 410 -1.46 -140.92 -27.13
C ILE A 410 -2.27 -139.66 -27.41
N LEU A 411 -3.48 -139.75 -27.96
CA LEU A 411 -4.39 -138.61 -28.15
C LEU A 411 -4.78 -137.93 -26.83
N GLN A 412 -4.91 -138.67 -25.72
CA GLN A 412 -5.11 -138.13 -24.38
C GLN A 412 -3.85 -137.42 -23.92
N LYS A 413 -2.66 -138.01 -24.02
CA LYS A 413 -1.40 -137.34 -23.67
C LYS A 413 -1.10 -136.12 -24.55
N GLU A 414 -1.39 -136.16 -25.85
CA GLU A 414 -1.23 -135.01 -26.74
C GLU A 414 -2.35 -133.97 -26.52
N ARG A 415 -3.57 -134.36 -26.14
CA ARG A 415 -4.64 -133.43 -25.74
C ARG A 415 -4.38 -132.83 -24.35
N GLU A 416 -3.79 -133.57 -23.43
CA GLU A 416 -3.31 -133.13 -22.12
C GLU A 416 -2.14 -132.15 -22.30
N LYS A 417 -1.16 -132.47 -23.16
CA LYS A 417 -0.12 -131.52 -23.59
C LYS A 417 -0.72 -130.29 -24.27
N GLN A 418 -1.70 -130.44 -25.16
CA GLN A 418 -2.35 -129.30 -25.83
C GLN A 418 -3.11 -128.42 -24.82
N ILE A 419 -3.83 -129.02 -23.87
CA ILE A 419 -4.51 -128.32 -22.78
C ILE A 419 -3.48 -127.65 -21.86
N ASN A 420 -2.38 -128.32 -21.53
CA ASN A 420 -1.32 -127.78 -20.68
C ASN A 420 -0.58 -126.63 -21.38
N ASN A 421 -0.26 -126.77 -22.67
CA ASN A 421 0.33 -125.71 -23.48
C ASN A 421 -0.63 -124.52 -23.62
N LYS A 422 -1.94 -124.76 -23.79
CA LYS A 422 -2.96 -123.69 -23.75
C LYS A 422 -3.01 -123.00 -22.38
N ARG A 423 -2.97 -123.75 -21.27
CA ARG A 423 -2.89 -123.20 -19.90
C ARG A 423 -1.62 -122.39 -19.66
N ILE A 424 -0.47 -122.85 -20.15
CA ILE A 424 0.81 -122.15 -20.07
C ILE A 424 0.77 -120.86 -20.90
N MET A 425 0.22 -120.90 -22.13
CA MET A 425 0.02 -119.71 -22.95
C MET A 425 -0.92 -118.70 -22.27
N GLN A 426 -2.06 -119.16 -21.74
CA GLN A 426 -2.99 -118.33 -20.98
C GLN A 426 -2.34 -117.71 -19.74
N ALA A 427 -1.54 -118.46 -18.97
CA ALA A 427 -0.81 -117.93 -17.82
C ALA A 427 0.25 -116.89 -18.21
N ILE A 428 0.93 -117.08 -19.36
CA ILE A 428 1.88 -116.11 -19.91
C ILE A 428 1.17 -114.83 -20.37
N GLU A 429 0.00 -114.94 -21.00
CA GLU A 429 -0.78 -113.77 -21.44
C GLU A 429 -1.36 -113.01 -20.23
N ILE A 430 -1.93 -113.71 -19.23
CA ILE A 430 -2.42 -113.09 -17.99
C ILE A 430 -1.28 -112.35 -17.24
N GLU A 431 -0.08 -112.94 -17.16
CA GLU A 431 1.08 -112.28 -16.53
C GLU A 431 1.64 -111.13 -17.39
N ARG A 432 1.47 -111.15 -18.71
CA ARG A 432 1.73 -109.98 -19.59
C ARG A 432 0.73 -108.87 -19.37
N GLU A 433 -0.57 -109.16 -19.43
CA GLU A 433 -1.66 -108.22 -19.18
C GLU A 433 -1.52 -107.59 -17.80
N ARG A 434 -1.21 -108.39 -16.77
CA ARG A 434 -0.93 -107.90 -15.43
C ARG A 434 0.28 -106.95 -15.38
N ARG A 435 1.39 -107.27 -16.06
CA ARG A 435 2.57 -106.38 -16.13
C ARG A 435 2.32 -105.11 -16.94
N GLU A 436 1.43 -105.17 -17.93
CA GLU A 436 0.99 -104.00 -18.70
C GLU A 436 0.08 -103.11 -17.84
N PHE A 437 -0.90 -103.70 -17.17
CA PHE A 437 -1.77 -103.03 -16.20
C PHE A 437 -0.97 -102.39 -15.06
N GLU A 438 -0.03 -103.11 -14.44
CA GLU A 438 0.87 -102.52 -13.42
C GLU A 438 1.71 -101.36 -13.98
N ARG A 439 2.09 -101.37 -15.26
CA ARG A 439 2.81 -100.25 -15.89
C ARG A 439 1.89 -99.06 -16.13
N ILE A 440 0.68 -99.30 -16.62
CA ILE A 440 -0.37 -98.28 -16.83
C ILE A 440 -0.72 -97.62 -15.49
N VAL A 441 -0.95 -98.40 -14.43
CA VAL A 441 -1.23 -97.88 -13.07
C VAL A 441 -0.07 -97.04 -12.55
N ARG A 442 1.20 -97.45 -12.73
CA ARG A 442 2.37 -96.63 -12.34
C ARG A 442 2.44 -95.31 -13.13
N VAL A 443 2.13 -95.32 -14.43
CA VAL A 443 2.09 -94.11 -15.27
C VAL A 443 0.93 -93.19 -14.86
N GLN A 444 -0.26 -93.73 -14.59
CA GLN A 444 -1.42 -92.97 -14.11
C GLN A 444 -1.15 -92.36 -12.72
N GLN A 445 -0.54 -93.11 -11.79
CA GLN A 445 -0.11 -92.58 -10.50
C GLN A 445 0.93 -91.46 -10.65
N ALA A 446 1.94 -91.64 -11.52
CA ALA A 446 2.94 -90.61 -11.78
C ALA A 446 2.32 -89.34 -12.40
N ALA A 447 1.35 -89.49 -13.31
CA ALA A 447 0.59 -88.37 -13.88
C ALA A 447 -0.23 -87.65 -12.80
N PHE A 448 -0.98 -88.38 -11.98
CA PHE A 448 -1.76 -87.82 -10.86
C PHE A 448 -0.89 -87.06 -9.85
N TYR A 449 0.27 -87.61 -9.47
CA TYR A 449 1.22 -86.92 -8.59
C TYR A 449 1.83 -85.66 -9.23
N LYS A 450 2.01 -85.63 -10.55
CA LYS A 450 2.47 -84.46 -11.29
C LYS A 450 1.37 -83.39 -11.37
N GLU A 451 0.16 -83.77 -11.74
CA GLU A 451 -1.01 -82.89 -11.81
C GLU A 451 -1.33 -82.28 -10.44
N LYS A 452 -1.32 -83.09 -9.37
CA LYS A 452 -1.50 -82.60 -7.99
C LYS A 452 -0.45 -81.55 -7.61
N LYS A 453 0.83 -81.77 -7.94
CA LYS A 453 1.90 -80.79 -7.69
C LYS A 453 1.73 -79.51 -8.52
N GLU A 454 1.31 -79.61 -9.77
CA GLU A 454 1.00 -78.44 -10.59
C GLU A 454 -0.22 -77.66 -10.06
N LEU A 455 -1.22 -78.36 -9.51
CA LEU A 455 -2.38 -77.74 -8.86
C LEU A 455 -1.97 -77.02 -7.56
N GLU A 456 -1.16 -77.66 -6.72
CA GLU A 456 -0.59 -77.07 -5.49
C GLU A 456 0.26 -75.82 -5.82
N GLN A 457 1.09 -75.88 -6.87
CA GLN A 457 1.87 -74.73 -7.34
C GLN A 457 0.97 -73.59 -7.85
N LYS A 458 -0.05 -73.88 -8.66
CA LYS A 458 -1.04 -72.89 -9.14
C LYS A 458 -1.81 -72.26 -7.98
N GLN A 459 -2.18 -73.03 -6.95
CA GLN A 459 -2.81 -72.52 -5.73
C GLN A 459 -1.86 -71.62 -4.94
N GLN A 460 -0.59 -72.02 -4.75
CA GLN A 460 0.42 -71.18 -4.09
C GLN A 460 0.66 -69.87 -4.84
N GLN A 461 0.78 -69.91 -6.16
CA GLN A 461 0.91 -68.71 -7.01
C GLN A 461 -0.33 -67.81 -6.91
N ALA A 462 -1.55 -68.37 -6.92
CA ALA A 462 -2.78 -67.62 -6.74
C ALA A 462 -2.88 -66.98 -5.34
N LEU A 463 -2.40 -67.65 -4.30
CA LEU A 463 -2.32 -67.09 -2.94
C LEU A 463 -1.28 -65.97 -2.82
N ILE A 464 -0.11 -66.11 -3.45
CA ILE A 464 0.92 -65.06 -3.51
C ILE A 464 0.36 -63.83 -4.24
N HIS A 465 -0.20 -64.01 -5.44
CA HIS A 465 -0.80 -62.94 -6.23
C HIS A 465 -1.97 -62.26 -5.51
N ARG A 466 -2.83 -63.02 -4.81
CA ARG A 466 -3.88 -62.46 -3.93
C ARG A 466 -3.29 -61.61 -2.81
N ASN A 467 -2.22 -62.07 -2.16
CA ASN A 467 -1.56 -61.32 -1.08
C ASN A 467 -0.86 -60.06 -1.61
N GLU A 468 -0.34 -60.08 -2.83
CA GLU A 468 0.24 -58.91 -3.51
C GLU A 468 -0.84 -57.89 -3.87
N ILE A 469 -1.98 -58.31 -4.42
CA ILE A 469 -3.14 -57.43 -4.63
C ILE A 469 -3.62 -56.83 -3.31
N LEU A 470 -3.73 -57.62 -2.24
CA LEU A 470 -4.12 -57.11 -0.92
C LEU A 470 -3.10 -56.11 -0.35
N LYS A 471 -1.79 -56.28 -0.62
CA LYS A 471 -0.78 -55.25 -0.29
C LYS A 471 -1.00 -53.97 -1.09
N GLN A 472 -1.12 -54.06 -2.42
CA GLN A 472 -1.33 -52.89 -3.28
C GLN A 472 -2.61 -52.12 -2.94
N VAL A 473 -3.70 -52.82 -2.57
CA VAL A 473 -4.94 -52.19 -2.11
C VAL A 473 -4.73 -51.47 -0.76
N ASN A 474 -4.05 -52.10 0.19
CA ASN A 474 -3.74 -51.47 1.48
C ASN A 474 -2.75 -50.30 1.36
N GLU A 475 -1.80 -50.37 0.43
CA GLU A 475 -0.86 -49.29 0.12
C GLU A 475 -1.58 -48.10 -0.51
N LYS A 476 -2.41 -48.32 -1.55
CA LYS A 476 -3.25 -47.27 -2.13
C LYS A 476 -4.26 -46.67 -1.16
N GLU A 477 -4.79 -47.45 -0.22
CA GLU A 477 -5.68 -46.90 0.80
C GLU A 477 -4.92 -46.04 1.81
N ARG A 478 -3.70 -46.44 2.21
CA ARG A 478 -2.82 -45.58 3.02
C ARG A 478 -2.43 -44.31 2.28
N GLU A 479 -2.13 -44.39 0.99
CA GLU A 479 -1.86 -43.21 0.15
C GLU A 479 -3.07 -42.26 0.14
N ARG A 480 -4.29 -42.76 -0.14
CA ARG A 480 -5.52 -41.95 -0.09
C ARG A 480 -5.81 -41.34 1.28
N ILE A 481 -5.52 -42.06 2.38
CA ILE A 481 -5.65 -41.53 3.74
C ILE A 481 -4.63 -40.41 3.98
N VAL A 482 -3.37 -40.58 3.58
CA VAL A 482 -2.30 -39.57 3.73
C VAL A 482 -2.54 -38.35 2.83
N GLU A 483 -3.03 -38.53 1.60
CA GLU A 483 -3.46 -37.43 0.73
C GLU A 483 -4.62 -36.64 1.35
N ARG A 484 -5.64 -37.34 1.86
CA ARG A 484 -6.76 -36.70 2.57
C ARG A 484 -6.28 -35.96 3.84
N GLN A 485 -5.36 -36.54 4.60
CA GLN A 485 -4.75 -35.89 5.77
C GLN A 485 -4.01 -34.62 5.37
N LYS A 486 -3.14 -34.65 4.35
CA LYS A 486 -2.45 -33.47 3.81
C LYS A 486 -3.42 -32.38 3.37
N MET A 487 -4.48 -32.72 2.63
CA MET A 487 -5.52 -31.76 2.22
C MET A 487 -6.21 -31.10 3.43
N PHE A 488 -6.42 -31.83 4.53
CA PHE A 488 -6.95 -31.26 5.78
C PHE A 488 -5.91 -30.43 6.54
N GLU A 489 -4.63 -30.83 6.57
CA GLU A 489 -3.53 -30.10 7.18
C GLU A 489 -3.24 -28.79 6.44
N GLU A 490 -3.20 -28.80 5.11
CA GLU A 490 -3.12 -27.62 4.25
C GLU A 490 -4.36 -26.72 4.45
N GLY A 491 -5.56 -27.30 4.49
CA GLY A 491 -6.80 -26.58 4.78
C GLY A 491 -6.87 -26.01 6.22
N LEU A 492 -6.10 -26.55 7.17
CA LEU A 492 -5.91 -25.96 8.50
C LEU A 492 -4.83 -24.88 8.49
N ALA A 493 -3.71 -25.09 7.79
CA ALA A 493 -2.63 -24.13 7.64
C ALA A 493 -3.10 -22.84 6.96
N ILE A 494 -3.88 -22.93 5.87
CA ILE A 494 -4.46 -21.78 5.17
C ILE A 494 -5.42 -21.01 6.08
N ARG A 495 -6.23 -21.70 6.91
CA ARG A 495 -7.11 -21.04 7.90
C ARG A 495 -6.32 -20.39 9.04
N ALA A 496 -5.23 -21.00 9.49
CA ALA A 496 -4.34 -20.40 10.48
C ALA A 496 -3.60 -19.18 9.91
N GLU A 497 -3.09 -19.24 8.68
CA GLU A 497 -2.39 -18.13 8.02
C GLU A 497 -3.35 -16.96 7.75
N THR A 498 -4.55 -17.22 7.23
CA THR A 498 -5.55 -16.17 7.00
C THR A 498 -6.04 -15.52 8.30
N ALA A 499 -6.24 -16.30 9.38
CA ALA A 499 -6.53 -15.76 10.70
C ALA A 499 -5.37 -14.91 11.25
N MET A 500 -4.13 -15.37 11.09
CA MET A 500 -2.92 -14.63 11.49
C MET A 500 -2.70 -13.37 10.63
N ARG A 501 -3.08 -13.36 9.35
CA ARG A 501 -3.09 -12.16 8.49
C ARG A 501 -4.17 -11.18 8.98
N LYS A 502 -5.42 -11.63 9.20
CA LYS A 502 -6.50 -10.76 9.70
C LYS A 502 -6.14 -10.15 11.06
N LYS A 503 -5.56 -10.92 11.99
CA LYS A 503 -5.07 -10.38 13.25
C LYS A 503 -3.94 -9.36 13.05
N LYS A 504 -2.90 -9.65 12.26
CA LYS A 504 -1.81 -8.68 11.98
C LYS A 504 -2.31 -7.37 11.37
N LEU A 505 -3.35 -7.43 10.54
CA LEU A 505 -4.00 -6.24 9.97
C LEU A 505 -4.79 -5.47 11.04
N GLN A 506 -5.56 -6.14 11.89
CA GLN A 506 -6.25 -5.53 13.04
C GLN A 506 -5.24 -4.86 14.01
N ASP A 507 -4.19 -5.59 14.41
CA ASP A 507 -3.08 -5.10 15.25
C ASP A 507 -2.35 -3.89 14.62
N ALA A 508 -2.41 -3.71 13.29
CA ALA A 508 -1.83 -2.57 12.57
C ALA A 508 -2.79 -1.37 12.47
N MET A 509 -4.07 -1.65 12.19
CA MET A 509 -5.14 -0.66 12.17
C MET A 509 -5.35 -0.03 13.55
N GLU A 510 -5.29 -0.83 14.61
CA GLU A 510 -5.37 -0.32 15.99
C GLU A 510 -4.14 0.53 16.36
N ARG A 511 -2.92 0.11 15.96
CA ARG A 511 -1.72 0.95 16.12
C ARG A 511 -1.87 2.30 15.42
N LYS A 512 -2.42 2.35 14.20
CA LYS A 512 -2.70 3.63 13.51
C LYS A 512 -3.77 4.48 14.22
N CYS A 513 -4.78 3.85 14.82
CA CYS A 513 -5.75 4.57 15.66
C CYS A 513 -5.12 5.10 16.96
N GLN A 514 -4.13 4.39 17.51
CA GLN A 514 -3.36 4.81 18.67
C GLN A 514 -2.37 5.94 18.33
N GLU A 515 -1.69 5.87 17.17
CA GLU A 515 -0.90 6.98 16.62
C GLU A 515 -1.76 8.26 16.47
N MET A 516 -3.04 8.15 16.10
CA MET A 516 -3.94 9.32 16.08
C MET A 516 -4.21 9.90 17.48
N ARG A 517 -4.32 9.06 18.53
CA ARG A 517 -4.46 9.53 19.93
C ARG A 517 -3.20 10.26 20.40
N GLU A 518 -2.04 9.69 20.09
CA GLU A 518 -0.73 10.26 20.45
C GLU A 518 -0.44 11.58 19.74
N ASN A 519 -0.99 11.77 18.53
CA ASN A 519 -0.99 13.04 17.80
C ASN A 519 -2.14 14.00 18.21
N ASN A 520 -2.79 13.77 19.36
CA ASN A 520 -3.86 14.60 19.93
C ASN A 520 -5.08 14.82 19.00
N VAL A 521 -5.40 13.88 18.11
CA VAL A 521 -6.63 13.95 17.31
C VAL A 521 -7.84 13.65 18.21
N SER A 522 -8.90 14.45 18.11
CA SER A 522 -10.11 14.27 18.91
C SER A 522 -10.75 12.89 18.72
N ASP A 523 -11.17 12.29 19.84
CA ASP A 523 -11.75 10.95 19.93
C ASP A 523 -12.95 10.73 18.99
N ILE A 524 -13.72 11.79 18.68
CA ILE A 524 -14.85 11.76 17.74
C ILE A 524 -14.40 11.22 16.37
N TYR A 525 -13.31 11.78 15.85
CA TYR A 525 -12.73 11.41 14.56
C TYR A 525 -12.06 10.03 14.58
N ILE A 526 -11.45 9.66 15.72
CA ILE A 526 -10.82 8.34 15.90
C ILE A 526 -11.89 7.23 15.92
N ASN A 527 -13.03 7.49 16.55
CA ASN A 527 -14.16 6.56 16.58
C ASN A 527 -14.91 6.48 15.23
N GLU A 528 -14.95 7.58 14.45
CA GLU A 528 -15.39 7.56 13.05
C GLU A 528 -14.47 6.64 12.20
N VAL A 529 -13.14 6.80 12.32
CA VAL A 529 -12.15 5.93 11.65
C VAL A 529 -12.26 4.47 12.09
N LYS A 530 -12.39 4.17 13.39
CA LYS A 530 -12.55 2.79 13.89
C LYS A 530 -13.77 2.10 13.27
N ARG A 531 -14.93 2.79 13.21
CA ARG A 531 -16.14 2.26 12.56
C ARG A 531 -15.95 2.01 11.05
N MET A 532 -15.28 2.92 10.35
CA MET A 532 -15.02 2.73 8.92
C MET A 532 -14.00 1.60 8.64
N ILE A 533 -13.09 1.33 9.58
CA ILE A 533 -12.19 0.17 9.56
C ILE A 533 -12.95 -1.15 9.77
N GLU A 534 -13.96 -1.19 10.64
CA GLU A 534 -14.80 -2.38 10.84
C GLU A 534 -15.54 -2.77 9.54
N THR A 535 -15.98 -1.79 8.74
CA THR A 535 -16.58 -2.03 7.41
C THR A 535 -15.61 -2.38 6.28
N ILE A 536 -14.30 -2.50 6.56
CA ILE A 536 -13.27 -2.95 5.58
C ILE A 536 -12.95 -4.45 5.73
N GLN A 537 -13.42 -5.10 6.78
CA GLN A 537 -13.00 -6.44 7.26
C GLN A 537 -13.87 -7.62 6.81
#